data_AF-A0A8A7KAQ2-F1
#
_entry.id   AF-A0A8A7KAQ2-F1
#
_cell.length_a   1.000
_cell.length_b   1.000
_cell.length_c   1.000
_cell.angle_alpha   90.00
_cell.angle_beta   90.00
_cell.angle_gamma   90.00
#
_symmetry.space_group_name_H-M   'P 1'
#
loop_
_entity.id
_entity.type
_entity.pdbx_description
1 polymer ?
#
loop_
_entity_poly.entity_id
_entity_poly.type
_entity_poly.pdbx_seq_one_letter_code
_entity_poly.pdbx_strand_id
1 'polypeptide(L)'
;MNLKFDNEVKMGVTKGSAVEEAVNMNFTGETEEVGLYLAMARQAQREGYPEVAEVLKRIAWEEAEHASHFAELNGKISSSTKKNIEDMLKGEQGANKGKKGTADKAAELGIEQAVAYFHESSRDEARHAQMLQGILDRYFV
;
A
#
# COMPACT_ATOMS: atom_id res chain seq x y z
N MET A 1 11.57 -32.09 1.14
CA MET A 1 11.18 -32.32 2.54
C MET A 1 9.73 -31.84 2.66
N ASN A 2 8.79 -32.67 3.08
CA ASN A 2 7.39 -32.23 3.26
C ASN A 2 7.29 -31.56 4.63
N LEU A 3 7.01 -30.26 4.64
CA LEU A 3 6.79 -29.51 5.86
C LEU A 3 5.47 -29.95 6.50
N LYS A 4 5.45 -30.07 7.83
CA LYS A 4 4.26 -30.34 8.64
C LYS A 4 4.23 -29.32 9.76
N PHE A 5 3.08 -28.67 9.94
CA PHE A 5 2.85 -27.68 10.98
C PHE A 5 1.57 -28.03 11.74
N ASP A 6 1.58 -27.82 13.06
CA ASP A 6 0.40 -28.03 13.91
C ASP A 6 -0.53 -26.80 13.94
N ASN A 7 0.02 -25.61 13.69
CA ASN A 7 -0.71 -24.36 13.59
C ASN A 7 0.02 -23.40 12.63
N GLU A 8 -0.72 -22.81 11.71
CA GLU A 8 -0.19 -21.89 10.69
C GLU A 8 -1.23 -20.83 10.33
N VAL A 9 -0.75 -19.67 9.86
CA VAL A 9 -1.63 -18.63 9.32
C VAL A 9 -2.25 -19.15 8.03
N LYS A 10 -3.57 -19.03 7.94
CA LYS A 10 -4.35 -19.44 6.76
C LYS A 10 -4.88 -18.21 6.05
N MET A 11 -4.57 -18.12 4.76
CA MET A 11 -5.01 -17.01 3.91
C MET A 11 -6.51 -17.10 3.62
N GLY A 12 -7.22 -15.98 3.72
CA GLY A 12 -8.61 -15.88 3.26
C GLY A 12 -9.62 -16.61 4.13
N VAL A 13 -9.29 -16.92 5.40
CA VAL A 13 -10.19 -17.65 6.32
C VAL A 13 -11.52 -16.95 6.58
N THR A 14 -11.60 -15.63 6.35
CA THR A 14 -12.84 -14.87 6.56
C THR A 14 -13.70 -14.77 5.30
N LYS A 15 -13.23 -15.21 4.13
CA LYS A 15 -13.99 -15.15 2.88
C LYS A 15 -15.27 -16.00 2.96
N GLY A 16 -16.38 -15.44 2.51
CA GLY A 16 -17.73 -16.02 2.57
C GLY A 16 -18.36 -16.05 3.97
N SER A 17 -17.69 -15.51 4.99
CA SER A 17 -18.20 -15.51 6.37
C SER A 17 -18.97 -14.22 6.69
N ALA A 18 -19.70 -14.24 7.81
CA ALA A 18 -20.42 -13.06 8.30
C ALA A 18 -19.50 -11.89 8.70
N VAL A 19 -18.19 -12.12 8.84
CA VAL A 19 -17.20 -11.09 9.22
C VAL A 19 -16.35 -10.60 8.04
N GLU A 20 -16.52 -11.16 6.83
CA GLU A 20 -15.74 -10.76 5.64
C GLU A 20 -15.75 -9.25 5.41
N GLU A 21 -16.93 -8.64 5.46
CA GLU A 21 -17.07 -7.20 5.22
C GLU A 21 -16.43 -6.38 6.34
N ALA A 22 -16.60 -6.80 7.60
CA ALA A 22 -15.95 -6.14 8.72
C ALA A 22 -14.42 -6.17 8.58
N VAL A 23 -13.85 -7.30 8.19
CA VAL A 23 -12.40 -7.44 7.94
C VAL A 23 -11.95 -6.53 6.79
N ASN A 24 -12.75 -6.44 5.71
CA ASN A 24 -12.45 -5.55 4.58
C ASN A 24 -12.49 -4.07 4.97
N MET A 25 -13.47 -3.67 5.78
CA MET A 25 -13.57 -2.31 6.30
C MET A 25 -12.39 -1.97 7.20
N ASN A 26 -11.98 -2.88 8.09
CA ASN A 26 -10.80 -2.67 8.93
C ASN A 26 -9.54 -2.55 8.08
N PHE A 27 -9.31 -3.44 7.10
CA PHE A 27 -8.18 -3.28 6.15
C PHE A 27 -8.15 -1.87 5.54
N THR A 28 -9.31 -1.36 5.10
CA THR A 28 -9.40 -0.03 4.48
C THR A 28 -9.10 1.08 5.49
N GLY A 29 -9.71 1.03 6.68
CA GLY A 29 -9.50 2.03 7.74
C GLY A 29 -8.05 2.09 8.20
N GLU A 30 -7.46 0.95 8.50
CA GLU A 30 -6.05 0.84 8.92
C GLU A 30 -5.11 1.42 7.84
N THR A 31 -5.34 1.13 6.55
CA THR A 31 -4.53 1.72 5.46
C THR A 31 -4.71 3.23 5.31
N GLU A 32 -5.88 3.78 5.63
CA GLU A 32 -6.13 5.23 5.66
C GLU A 32 -5.38 5.87 6.82
N GLU A 33 -5.43 5.27 8.00
CA GLU A 33 -4.76 5.74 9.21
C GLU A 33 -3.24 5.81 9.04
N VAL A 34 -2.62 4.83 8.36
CA VAL A 34 -1.18 4.90 7.99
C VAL A 34 -0.87 6.24 7.29
N GLY A 35 -1.66 6.60 6.29
CA GLY A 35 -1.48 7.85 5.54
C GLY A 35 -1.70 9.10 6.41
N LEU A 36 -2.74 9.09 7.24
CA LEU A 36 -3.07 10.19 8.14
C LEU A 36 -2.00 10.40 9.21
N TYR A 37 -1.53 9.34 9.88
CA TYR A 37 -0.48 9.44 10.89
C TYR A 37 0.84 9.94 10.31
N LEU A 38 1.22 9.51 9.09
CA LEU A 38 2.41 10.04 8.41
C LEU A 38 2.24 11.53 8.04
N ALA A 39 1.05 11.94 7.62
CA ALA A 39 0.76 13.35 7.35
C ALA A 39 0.80 14.21 8.63
N MET A 40 0.24 13.69 9.73
CA MET A 40 0.31 14.32 11.06
C MET A 40 1.76 14.41 11.56
N ALA A 41 2.58 13.37 11.35
CA ALA A 41 3.99 13.41 11.70
C ALA A 41 4.72 14.56 10.98
N ARG A 42 4.43 14.78 9.69
CA ARG A 42 4.97 15.93 8.94
C ARG A 42 4.48 17.27 9.50
N GLN A 43 3.26 17.34 10.02
CA GLN A 43 2.74 18.54 10.70
C GLN A 43 3.47 18.79 12.01
N ALA A 44 3.63 17.79 12.86
CA ALA A 44 4.37 17.90 14.11
C ALA A 44 5.82 18.37 13.88
N GLN A 45 6.48 17.91 12.81
CA GLN A 45 7.80 18.42 12.41
C GLN A 45 7.78 19.91 12.06
N ARG A 46 6.76 20.40 11.34
CA ARG A 46 6.63 21.83 11.00
C ARG A 46 6.43 22.71 12.24
N GLU A 47 5.79 22.17 13.27
CA GLU A 47 5.55 22.85 14.55
C GLU A 47 6.76 22.77 15.50
N GLY A 48 7.79 21.98 15.16
CA GLY A 48 8.99 21.84 15.97
C GLY A 48 8.90 20.77 17.07
N TYR A 49 8.00 19.79 16.92
CA TYR A 49 7.84 18.65 17.83
C TYR A 49 8.39 17.35 17.21
N PRO A 50 9.73 17.19 17.09
CA PRO A 50 10.32 16.02 16.47
C PRO A 50 9.98 14.71 17.20
N GLU A 51 9.91 14.71 18.53
CA GLU A 51 9.54 13.54 19.32
C GLU A 51 8.11 13.08 19.07
N VAL A 52 7.16 14.01 18.91
CA VAL A 52 5.77 13.70 18.55
C VAL A 52 5.70 13.12 17.14
N ALA A 53 6.48 13.66 16.21
CA ALA A 53 6.54 13.14 14.85
C ALA A 53 7.05 11.68 14.80
N GLU A 54 8.04 11.33 15.61
CA GLU A 54 8.54 9.95 15.68
C GLU A 54 7.53 8.99 16.32
N VAL A 55 6.78 9.43 17.35
CA VAL A 55 5.67 8.64 17.90
C VAL A 55 4.60 8.39 16.83
N LEU A 56 4.19 9.41 16.07
CA LEU A 56 3.19 9.27 15.01
C LEU A 56 3.64 8.34 13.88
N LYS A 57 4.93 8.36 13.51
CA LYS A 57 5.49 7.39 12.55
C LYS A 57 5.48 5.96 13.09
N ARG A 58 5.75 5.78 14.40
CA ARG A 58 5.66 4.46 15.04
C ARG A 58 4.22 3.94 14.98
N ILE A 59 3.23 4.76 15.32
CA ILE A 59 1.82 4.39 15.23
C ILE A 59 1.46 4.01 13.79
N ALA A 60 1.86 4.81 12.79
CA ALA A 60 1.64 4.47 11.39
C ALA A 60 2.21 3.10 10.97
N TRP A 61 3.32 2.66 11.58
CA TRP A 61 3.86 1.33 11.34
C TRP A 61 3.03 0.23 12.02
N GLU A 62 2.51 0.49 13.21
CA GLU A 62 1.60 -0.43 13.92
C GLU A 62 0.29 -0.63 13.15
N GLU A 63 -0.32 0.44 12.60
CA GLU A 63 -1.52 0.31 11.76
C GLU A 63 -1.22 -0.41 10.42
N ALA A 64 0.01 -0.25 9.89
CA ALA A 64 0.43 -1.01 8.71
C ALA A 64 0.49 -2.53 9.00
N GLU A 65 0.93 -2.92 10.20
CA GLU A 65 0.91 -4.32 10.66
C GLU A 65 -0.54 -4.81 10.84
N HIS A 66 -1.43 -4.01 11.43
CA HIS A 66 -2.85 -4.34 11.53
C HIS A 66 -3.49 -4.56 10.15
N ALA A 67 -3.27 -3.64 9.21
CA ALA A 67 -3.72 -3.76 7.83
C ALA A 67 -3.20 -5.06 7.18
N SER A 68 -1.93 -5.43 7.41
CA SER A 68 -1.36 -6.64 6.85
C SER A 68 -2.09 -7.91 7.32
N HIS A 69 -2.43 -8.00 8.60
CA HIS A 69 -3.20 -9.13 9.14
C HIS A 69 -4.61 -9.20 8.57
N PHE A 70 -5.32 -8.08 8.44
CA PHE A 70 -6.64 -8.07 7.80
C PHE A 70 -6.56 -8.44 6.32
N ALA A 71 -5.48 -8.05 5.62
CA ALA A 71 -5.23 -8.45 4.24
C ALA A 71 -5.06 -9.98 4.12
N GLU A 72 -4.37 -10.60 5.07
CA GLU A 72 -4.22 -12.06 5.12
C GLU A 72 -5.53 -12.77 5.43
N LEU A 73 -6.23 -12.32 6.47
CA LEU A 73 -7.54 -12.87 6.88
C LEU A 73 -8.53 -12.89 5.72
N ASN A 74 -8.56 -11.82 4.93
CA ASN A 74 -9.45 -11.71 3.77
C ASN A 74 -8.81 -12.09 2.43
N GLY A 75 -7.61 -12.69 2.44
CA GLY A 75 -6.94 -13.20 1.24
C GLY A 75 -6.84 -12.16 0.12
N LYS A 76 -6.44 -10.93 0.46
CA LYS A 76 -6.15 -9.81 -0.46
C LYS A 76 -4.91 -10.08 -1.31
N ILE A 77 -4.04 -10.98 -0.87
CA ILE A 77 -2.88 -11.48 -1.61
C ILE A 77 -3.02 -12.98 -1.92
N SER A 78 -2.30 -13.45 -2.93
CA SER A 78 -2.09 -14.86 -3.22
C SER A 78 -1.03 -15.47 -2.29
N SER A 79 -1.06 -16.79 -2.12
CA SER A 79 0.04 -17.56 -1.52
C SER A 79 1.28 -17.66 -2.42
N SER A 80 1.18 -17.22 -3.69
CA SER A 80 2.32 -17.16 -4.62
C SER A 80 2.93 -15.76 -4.66
N THR A 81 4.17 -15.64 -4.19
CA THR A 81 4.95 -14.39 -4.29
C THR A 81 5.04 -13.89 -5.72
N LYS A 82 5.25 -14.79 -6.71
CA LYS A 82 5.27 -14.44 -8.13
C LYS A 82 3.97 -13.74 -8.54
N LYS A 83 2.83 -14.35 -8.21
CA LYS A 83 1.50 -13.81 -8.54
C LYS A 83 1.28 -12.44 -7.90
N ASN A 84 1.65 -12.28 -6.63
CA ASN A 84 1.53 -10.99 -5.94
C ASN A 84 2.34 -9.89 -6.63
N ILE A 85 3.56 -10.20 -7.05
CA ILE A 85 4.43 -9.25 -7.77
C ILE A 85 3.83 -8.91 -9.15
N GLU A 86 3.31 -9.90 -9.88
CA GLU A 86 2.65 -9.67 -11.17
C GLU A 86 1.39 -8.80 -11.04
N ASP A 87 0.59 -9.02 -9.99
CA ASP A 87 -0.62 -8.23 -9.73
C ASP A 87 -0.26 -6.80 -9.31
N MET A 88 0.74 -6.62 -8.44
CA MET A 88 1.24 -5.31 -8.06
C MET A 88 1.86 -4.56 -9.25
N LEU A 89 2.61 -5.23 -10.12
CA LEU A 89 3.17 -4.63 -11.34
C LEU A 89 2.09 -4.02 -12.24
N LYS A 90 0.98 -4.74 -12.43
CA LYS A 90 -0.17 -4.21 -13.18
C LYS A 90 -0.81 -3.02 -12.45
N GLY A 91 -0.88 -3.09 -11.12
CA GLY A 91 -1.31 -1.99 -10.27
C GLY A 91 -0.47 -0.73 -10.49
N GLU A 92 0.86 -0.85 -10.43
CA GLU A 92 1.80 0.26 -10.66
C GLU A 92 1.66 0.88 -12.06
N GLN A 93 1.51 0.05 -13.10
CA GLN A 93 1.27 0.54 -14.46
C GLN A 93 -0.06 1.31 -14.59
N GLY A 94 -1.11 0.81 -13.94
CA GLY A 94 -2.40 1.49 -13.86
C GLY A 94 -2.32 2.82 -13.10
N ALA A 95 -1.65 2.82 -11.95
CA ALA A 95 -1.45 3.99 -11.10
C ALA A 95 -0.60 5.06 -11.79
N ASN A 96 0.47 4.67 -12.50
CA ASN A 96 1.28 5.58 -13.32
C ASN A 96 0.40 6.38 -14.30
N LYS A 97 -0.41 5.66 -15.09
CA LYS A 97 -1.33 6.26 -16.08
C LYS A 97 -2.39 7.13 -15.40
N GLY A 98 -2.98 6.63 -14.31
CA GLY A 98 -4.00 7.33 -13.54
C GLY A 98 -3.49 8.66 -12.98
N LYS A 99 -2.36 8.63 -12.27
CA LYS A 99 -1.72 9.81 -11.69
C LYS A 99 -1.30 10.83 -12.75
N LYS A 100 -0.77 10.39 -13.89
CA LYS A 100 -0.46 11.29 -15.02
C LYS A 100 -1.71 11.98 -15.56
N GLY A 101 -2.82 11.24 -15.73
CA GLY A 101 -4.09 11.84 -16.14
C GLY A 101 -4.67 12.81 -15.10
N THR A 102 -4.46 12.55 -13.80
CA THR A 102 -4.86 13.49 -12.74
C THR A 102 -3.99 14.74 -12.73
N ALA A 103 -2.68 14.64 -13.04
CA ALA A 103 -1.81 15.79 -13.21
C ALA A 103 -2.31 16.70 -14.36
N ASP A 104 -2.69 16.11 -15.50
CA ASP A 104 -3.26 16.84 -16.64
C ASP A 104 -4.53 17.62 -16.21
N LYS A 105 -5.44 16.98 -15.48
CA LYS A 105 -6.65 17.64 -14.92
C LYS A 105 -6.33 18.73 -13.90
N ALA A 106 -5.34 18.49 -13.03
CA ALA A 106 -4.93 19.50 -12.05
C ALA A 106 -4.34 20.74 -12.73
N ALA A 107 -3.71 20.58 -13.89
CA ALA A 107 -3.18 21.68 -14.69
C ALA A 107 -4.33 22.50 -15.32
N GLU A 108 -5.36 21.84 -15.83
CA GLU A 108 -6.59 22.51 -16.31
C GLU A 108 -7.26 23.35 -15.22
N LEU A 109 -7.19 22.90 -13.95
CA LEU A 109 -7.72 23.60 -12.79
C LEU A 109 -6.77 24.64 -12.18
N GLY A 110 -5.53 24.75 -12.67
CA GLY A 110 -4.52 25.67 -12.13
C GLY A 110 -3.99 25.32 -10.73
N ILE A 111 -4.09 24.06 -10.30
CA ILE A 111 -3.64 23.61 -8.98
C ILE A 111 -2.19 23.13 -9.05
N GLU A 112 -1.25 24.07 -9.16
CA GLU A 112 0.18 23.80 -9.46
C GLU A 112 0.82 22.77 -8.52
N GLN A 113 0.54 22.85 -7.23
CA GLN A 113 1.11 21.93 -6.24
C GLN A 113 0.65 20.49 -6.45
N ALA A 114 -0.61 20.30 -6.87
CA ALA A 114 -1.15 18.99 -7.22
C ALA A 114 -0.56 18.49 -8.55
N VAL A 115 -0.41 19.35 -9.54
CA VAL A 115 0.26 19.02 -10.82
C VAL A 115 1.66 18.47 -10.55
N ALA A 116 2.45 19.19 -9.75
CA ALA A 116 3.82 18.81 -9.42
C ALA A 116 3.87 17.42 -8.77
N TYR A 117 3.04 17.19 -7.74
CA TYR A 117 3.09 15.94 -7.00
C TYR A 117 2.49 14.75 -7.78
N PHE A 118 1.42 14.94 -8.56
CA PHE A 118 0.87 13.87 -9.40
C PHE A 118 1.84 13.47 -10.52
N HIS A 119 2.59 14.42 -11.09
CA HIS A 119 3.66 14.09 -12.03
C HIS A 119 4.81 13.33 -11.37
N GLU A 120 5.28 13.79 -10.20
CA GLU A 120 6.37 13.12 -9.46
C GLU A 120 5.96 11.70 -9.06
N SER A 121 4.83 11.56 -8.37
CA SER A 121 4.34 10.26 -7.93
C SER A 121 3.96 9.33 -9.08
N SER A 122 3.63 9.85 -10.27
CA SER A 122 3.49 9.02 -11.48
C SER A 122 4.83 8.43 -11.92
N ARG A 123 5.92 9.21 -11.91
CA ARG A 123 7.27 8.70 -12.20
C ARG A 123 7.72 7.67 -11.18
N ASP A 124 7.35 7.84 -9.90
CA ASP A 124 7.60 6.83 -8.88
C ASP A 124 6.95 5.49 -9.21
N GLU A 125 5.70 5.46 -9.67
CA GLU A 125 5.06 4.18 -10.05
C GLU A 125 5.75 3.52 -11.24
N ALA A 126 6.33 4.29 -12.16
CA ALA A 126 7.16 3.73 -13.23
C ALA A 126 8.44 3.08 -12.67
N ARG A 127 9.09 3.72 -11.69
CA ARG A 127 10.25 3.16 -10.98
C ARG A 127 9.86 1.90 -10.20
N HIS A 128 8.72 1.90 -9.49
CA HIS A 128 8.20 0.73 -8.77
C HIS A 128 7.89 -0.43 -9.73
N ALA A 129 7.22 -0.16 -10.85
CA ALA A 129 6.97 -1.16 -11.89
C ALA A 129 8.27 -1.79 -12.41
N GLN A 130 9.31 -0.98 -12.67
CA GLN A 130 10.62 -1.48 -13.11
C GLN A 130 11.29 -2.35 -12.04
N MET A 131 11.18 -1.98 -10.75
CA MET A 131 11.70 -2.80 -9.65
C MET A 131 11.00 -4.16 -9.58
N LEU A 132 9.68 -4.19 -9.68
CA LEU A 132 8.89 -5.42 -9.66
C LEU A 132 9.19 -6.31 -10.87
N GLN A 133 9.28 -5.72 -12.07
CA GLN A 133 9.69 -6.44 -13.28
C GLN A 133 11.10 -7.05 -13.12
N GLY A 134 12.05 -6.29 -12.59
CA GLY A 134 13.40 -6.81 -12.33
C GLY A 134 13.44 -7.99 -11.35
N ILE A 135 12.53 -8.06 -10.38
CA ILE A 135 12.38 -9.21 -9.48
C ILE A 135 11.84 -10.42 -10.25
N LEU A 136 10.82 -10.23 -11.09
CA LEU A 136 10.26 -11.30 -11.94
C LEU A 136 11.34 -11.88 -12.87
N ASP A 137 12.09 -11.01 -13.54
CA ASP A 137 13.14 -11.36 -14.49
C ASP A 137 14.34 -12.06 -13.83
N ARG A 138 14.54 -11.87 -12.52
CA ARG A 138 15.68 -12.47 -11.81
C ARG A 138 15.35 -13.81 -11.17
N TYR A 139 14.13 -13.99 -10.68
CA TYR A 139 13.79 -15.11 -9.79
C TYR A 139 12.67 -16.00 -10.30
N PHE A 140 11.92 -15.59 -11.33
CA PHE A 140 10.68 -16.26 -11.73
C PHE A 140 10.58 -16.54 -13.24
N VAL A 141 11.71 -16.51 -13.96
CA VAL A 141 11.84 -16.83 -15.40
C VAL A 141 11.86 -18.32 -15.64
#